data_AF-A0A8T0A0I8-F1
#
_entry.id   AF-A0A8T0A0I8-F1
#
_cell.length_a   1.000
_cell.length_b   1.000
_cell.length_c   1.000
_cell.angle_alpha   90.00
_cell.angle_beta   90.00
_cell.angle_gamma   90.00
#
_symmetry.space_group_name_H-M   'P 1'
#
loop_
_entity.id
_entity.type
_entity.pdbx_description
1 polymer ?
#
loop_
_entity_poly.entity_id
_entity_poly.type
_entity_poly.pdbx_seq_one_letter_code
_entity_poly.pdbx_strand_id
1 'polypeptide(L)'
;SLSIEHQLSIHNSELLKLYTKFDKRVAPLGFAIKCWAKLYGINNASFGYISSYAYIIMLIHYLQRCSPPVLPFLQQIVFFNF
;
A
#
# COMPACT_ATOMS: atom_id res chain seq x y z
N SER A 1 -20.29 1.25 14.47
CA SER A 1 -19.72 2.00 13.32
C SER A 1 -18.22 2.23 13.46
N LEU A 2 -17.69 2.60 14.64
CA LEU A 2 -16.24 2.76 14.88
C LEU A 2 -15.43 1.43 14.82
N SER A 3 -16.06 0.31 15.18
CA SER A 3 -15.40 -1.00 15.23
C SER A 3 -15.03 -1.56 13.85
N ILE A 4 -15.88 -1.35 12.85
CA ILE A 4 -15.68 -1.87 11.48
C ILE A 4 -14.51 -1.15 10.81
N GLU A 5 -14.43 0.19 10.93
CA GLU A 5 -13.31 0.95 10.36
C GLU A 5 -11.97 0.58 11.02
N HIS A 6 -11.99 0.33 12.32
CA HIS A 6 -10.80 -0.09 13.04
C HIS A 6 -10.34 -1.50 12.60
N GLN A 7 -11.27 -2.43 12.41
CA GLN A 7 -10.99 -3.78 11.93
C GLN A 7 -10.48 -3.80 10.48
N LEU A 8 -11.05 -2.96 9.61
CA LEU A 8 -10.56 -2.77 8.23
C LEU A 8 -9.15 -2.16 8.21
N SER A 9 -8.86 -1.19 9.09
CA SER A 9 -7.54 -0.58 9.22
C SER A 9 -6.46 -1.58 9.64
N ILE A 10 -6.78 -2.49 10.58
CA ILE A 10 -5.89 -3.57 11.00
C ILE A 10 -5.63 -4.54 9.85
N HIS A 11 -6.69 -4.98 9.16
CA HIS A 11 -6.56 -5.89 8.01
C HIS A 11 -5.72 -5.28 6.88
N ASN A 12 -5.92 -3.99 6.59
CA ASN A 12 -5.14 -3.25 5.61
C ASN A 12 -3.67 -3.16 6.01
N SER A 13 -3.37 -2.95 7.30
CA SER A 13 -2.00 -2.89 7.80
C SER A 13 -1.28 -4.24 7.66
N GLU A 14 -1.97 -5.34 7.96
CA GLU A 14 -1.44 -6.70 7.75
C GLU A 14 -1.24 -7.03 6.26
N LEU A 15 -2.17 -6.62 5.39
CA LEU A 15 -2.02 -6.80 3.94
C LEU A 15 -0.79 -6.03 3.41
N LEU A 16 -0.58 -4.80 3.84
CA LEU A 16 0.61 -4.02 3.46
C LEU A 16 1.90 -4.70 3.94
N LYS A 17 1.88 -5.24 5.16
CA LYS A 17 3.02 -6.00 5.72
C LYS A 17 3.31 -7.25 4.90
N LEU A 18 2.28 -7.97 4.46
CA LEU A 18 2.44 -9.12 3.56
C LEU A 18 3.10 -8.73 2.25
N TYR A 19 2.70 -7.62 1.61
CA TYR A 19 3.36 -7.13 0.40
C TYR A 19 4.85 -6.80 0.62
N THR A 20 5.20 -6.21 1.77
CA THR A 20 6.63 -5.94 2.08
C THR A 20 7.45 -7.20 2.28
N LYS A 21 6.83 -8.30 2.73
CA LYS A 21 7.47 -9.61 2.86
C LYS A 21 7.53 -10.36 1.52
N PHE A 22 6.58 -10.10 0.62
CA PHE A 22 6.49 -10.77 -0.66
C PHE A 22 7.65 -10.42 -1.59
N ASP A 23 8.01 -9.13 -1.70
CA ASP A 23 9.13 -8.67 -2.51
C ASP A 23 9.97 -7.61 -1.77
N LYS A 24 11.28 -7.88 -1.66
CA LYS A 24 12.26 -7.03 -0.96
C LYS A 24 12.34 -5.60 -1.49
N ARG A 25 11.88 -5.33 -2.71
CA ARG A 25 11.88 -3.99 -3.34
C ARG A 25 10.77 -3.09 -2.81
N VAL A 26 9.70 -3.66 -2.25
CA VAL A 26 8.51 -2.89 -1.83
C VAL A 26 8.83 -1.91 -0.71
N ALA A 27 9.54 -2.37 0.33
CA ALA A 27 9.89 -1.53 1.47
C ALA A 27 10.77 -0.31 1.10
N PRO A 28 11.89 -0.46 0.37
CA PRO A 28 12.70 0.69 -0.03
C PRO A 28 11.98 1.62 -1.00
N LEU A 29 11.18 1.11 -1.95
CA LEU A 29 10.36 1.95 -2.83
C LEU A 29 9.31 2.74 -2.05
N GLY A 30 8.65 2.10 -1.09
CA GLY A 30 7.67 2.75 -0.22
C GLY A 30 8.31 3.86 0.63
N PHE A 31 9.54 3.64 1.12
CA PHE A 31 10.31 4.68 1.81
C PHE A 31 10.68 5.83 0.87
N ALA A 32 11.17 5.53 -0.33
CA ALA A 32 11.53 6.54 -1.32
C ALA A 32 10.35 7.45 -1.70
N ILE A 33 9.16 6.87 -1.94
CA ILE A 33 7.94 7.66 -2.24
C ILE A 33 7.55 8.53 -1.05
N LYS A 34 7.63 8.01 0.18
CA LYS A 34 7.33 8.81 1.39
C LYS A 34 8.31 9.98 1.56
N CYS A 35 9.60 9.74 1.35
CA CYS A 35 10.62 10.79 1.38
C CYS A 35 10.36 11.83 0.29
N TRP A 36 10.11 11.41 -0.94
CA TRP A 36 9.77 12.29 -2.04
C TRP A 36 8.52 13.14 -1.73
N ALA A 37 7.43 12.52 -1.28
CA ALA A 37 6.20 13.23 -0.95
C ALA A 37 6.41 14.25 0.19
N LYS A 38 7.26 13.92 1.19
CA LYS A 38 7.62 14.85 2.27
C LYS A 38 8.46 16.03 1.76
N LEU A 39 9.42 15.78 0.88
CA LEU A 39 10.28 16.82 0.30
C LEU A 39 9.47 17.87 -0.49
N TYR A 40 8.42 17.44 -1.19
CA TYR A 40 7.54 18.32 -1.96
C TYR A 40 6.32 18.82 -1.18
N GLY A 41 6.19 18.47 0.11
CA GLY A 41 5.08 18.94 0.96
C GLY A 41 3.70 18.36 0.62
N ILE A 42 3.64 17.29 -0.18
CA ILE A 42 2.41 16.67 -0.70
C ILE A 42 1.97 15.43 0.10
N ASN A 43 2.31 15.38 1.39
CA ASN A 43 2.06 14.25 2.27
C ASN A 43 1.06 14.54 3.41
N ASN A 44 0.25 15.59 3.28
CA ASN A 44 -0.68 16.03 4.32
C ASN A 44 -2.16 15.84 3.93
N ALA A 45 -2.72 14.68 4.32
CA ALA A 45 -4.10 14.31 4.02
C ALA A 45 -5.14 15.30 4.55
N SER A 46 -4.85 15.95 5.68
CA SER A 46 -5.73 16.94 6.28
C SER A 46 -5.84 18.25 5.48
N PHE A 47 -4.94 18.47 4.52
CA PHE A 47 -4.97 19.61 3.59
C PHE A 47 -5.34 19.20 2.16
N GLY A 48 -5.93 18.02 1.97
CA GLY A 48 -6.37 17.52 0.66
C GLY A 48 -5.28 16.84 -0.18
N TYR A 49 -4.07 16.66 0.37
CA TYR A 49 -3.00 15.90 -0.30
C TYR A 49 -3.13 14.40 -0.08
N ILE A 50 -2.34 13.61 -0.80
CA ILE A 50 -2.40 12.15 -0.74
C ILE A 50 -1.85 11.65 0.61
N SER A 51 -2.57 10.73 1.25
CA SER A 51 -2.14 10.13 2.52
C SER A 51 -0.97 9.17 2.33
N SER A 52 -0.17 8.95 3.38
CA SER A 52 0.90 7.94 3.36
C SER A 52 0.40 6.54 2.98
N TYR A 53 -0.83 6.20 3.38
CA TYR A 53 -1.46 4.93 3.01
C TYR A 53 -1.79 4.87 1.51
N ALA A 54 -2.37 5.94 0.95
CA ALA A 54 -2.69 6.01 -0.46
C ALA A 54 -1.44 5.90 -1.37
N TYR A 55 -0.31 6.51 -0.97
CA TYR A 55 0.96 6.32 -1.68
C TYR A 55 1.42 4.86 -1.73
N ILE A 56 1.24 4.11 -0.64
CA ILE A 56 1.62 2.69 -0.60
C ILE A 56 0.67 1.85 -1.47
N ILE A 57 -0.63 2.14 -1.47
CA ILE A 57 -1.59 1.47 -2.37
C ILE A 57 -1.25 1.73 -3.85
N MET A 58 -0.92 2.97 -4.21
CA MET A 58 -0.49 3.30 -5.58
C MET A 58 0.79 2.55 -5.98
N LEU A 59 1.76 2.44 -5.06
CA LEU A 59 2.97 1.66 -5.29
C LEU A 59 2.66 0.17 -5.56
N ILE A 60 1.82 -0.44 -4.72
CA ILE A 60 1.41 -1.85 -4.90
C ILE A 60 0.71 -2.03 -6.25
N HIS A 61 -0.23 -1.13 -6.57
CA HIS A 61 -0.96 -1.14 -7.84
C HIS A 61 -0.05 -1.04 -9.07
N TYR A 62 0.99 -0.20 -8.99
CA TYR A 62 2.01 -0.06 -10.03
C TYR A 62 2.81 -1.36 -10.20
N LEU A 63 3.31 -1.92 -9.10
CA LEU A 63 4.13 -3.15 -9.13
C LEU A 63 3.35 -4.37 -9.62
N GLN A 64 2.03 -4.41 -9.43
CA GLN A 64 1.14 -5.43 -10.00
C GLN A 64 0.98 -5.33 -11.53
N ARG A 65 1.23 -4.15 -12.12
CA ARG A 65 1.05 -3.87 -13.56
C ARG A 65 2.35 -3.77 -14.34
N CYS A 66 3.50 -3.94 -13.68
CA CYS A 66 4.78 -4.08 -14.37
C CYS A 66 4.76 -5.28 -15.34
N SER A 67 5.62 -5.25 -16.35
CA SER A 67 5.83 -6.37 -17.26
C SER A 67 7.29 -6.84 -17.18
N PRO A 68 7.58 -8.00 -16.55
CA PRO A 68 6.64 -8.89 -15.86
C PRO A 68 6.13 -8.30 -14.52
N PRO A 69 4.96 -8.75 -14.00
CA PRO A 69 4.44 -8.29 -12.72
C PRO A 69 5.41 -8.57 -11.58
N VAL A 70 5.64 -7.56 -10.73
CA VAL A 70 6.52 -7.67 -9.56
C VAL A 70 5.77 -8.22 -8.35
N LEU A 71 4.50 -7.84 -8.20
CA LEU A 71 3.62 -8.32 -7.14
C LEU A 71 2.39 -9.02 -7.72
N PRO A 72 1.86 -10.05 -7.04
CA PRO A 72 0.58 -10.65 -7.39
C PRO A 72 -0.59 -9.81 -6.86
N PHE A 73 -1.80 -10.10 -7.34
CA PHE A 73 -3.05 -9.59 -6.78
C PHE A 73 -3.48 -10.45 -5.57
N LEU A 74 -2.90 -10.18 -4.38
CA LEU A 74 -3.17 -10.99 -3.17
C LEU A 74 -4.65 -11.03 -2.78
N GLN A 75 -5.42 -9.97 -3.07
CA GLN A 75 -6.86 -9.90 -2.79
C GLN A 75 -7.68 -10.87 -3.64
N GLN A 76 -7.22 -11.23 -4.84
CA GLN A 76 -7.86 -12.28 -5.63
C GLN A 76 -7.52 -13.67 -5.08
N ILE A 77 -6.30 -13.88 -4.60
CA ILE A 77 -5.85 -15.19 -4.09
C ILE A 77 -6.64 -15.62 -2.83
N VAL A 78 -6.97 -14.68 -1.95
CA VAL A 78 -7.76 -14.96 -0.74
C VAL A 78 -9.23 -15.24 -1.06
N PHE A 79 -9.80 -14.61 -2.09
CA PHE A 79 -11.19 -14.84 -2.51
C PHE A 79 -11.41 -16.21 -3.17
N PHE A 80 -10.37 -16.81 -3.76
CA PHE A 80 -10.43 -18.14 -4.38
C PHE A 80 -10.23 -19.32 -3.39
N ASN A 81 -10.14 -19.05 -2.08
CA ASN A 81 -9.97 -20.07 -1.03
C ASN A 81 -11.23 -20.26 -0.16
N PHE A 82 -12.42 -19.89 -0.64
CA PHE A 82 -13.71 -20.21 -0.03
C PHE A 82 -14.65 -20.87 -1.04
#